data_AF-A0A1I4G174-F1
#
_entry.id   AF-A0A1I4G174-F1
#
_cell.length_a   1.000
_cell.length_b   1.000
_cell.length_c   1.000
_cell.angle_alpha   90.00
_cell.angle_beta   90.00
_cell.angle_gamma   90.00
#
_symmetry.space_group_name_H-M   'P 1'
#
loop_
_entity.id
_entity.type
_entity.pdbx_description
1 polymer ?
#
loop_
_entity_poly.entity_id
_entity_poly.type
_entity_poly.pdbx_seq_one_letter_code
_entity_poly.pdbx_strand_id
1 'polypeptide(L)'
;MKRTDAQFKLRIPPDLKTQIESSALENGRSMNAEIVEQLRAIYRVQTVLKNSHDDELEPLSPEDAIRAQLGALKMHTSQIDLIRQDIERYFEPEKSEQ
;
A
#
# COMPACT_ATOMS: atom_id res chain seq x y z
N MET A 1 10.61 -2.69 -29.20
CA MET A 1 9.86 -3.81 -28.61
C MET A 1 8.37 -3.54 -28.80
N LYS A 2 7.60 -4.46 -29.41
CA LYS A 2 6.14 -4.30 -29.54
C LYS A 2 5.52 -4.44 -28.15
N ARG A 3 4.75 -3.43 -27.72
CA ARG A 3 3.86 -3.54 -26.56
C ARG A 3 2.80 -4.60 -26.85
N THR A 4 2.62 -5.54 -25.92
CA THR A 4 1.66 -6.65 -26.02
C THR A 4 0.33 -6.35 -25.32
N ASP A 5 0.24 -5.20 -24.64
CA ASP A 5 -0.95 -4.76 -23.94
C ASP A 5 -2.05 -4.25 -24.89
N ALA A 6 -3.30 -4.67 -24.62
CA ALA A 6 -4.48 -4.22 -25.35
C ALA A 6 -4.81 -2.76 -25.01
N GLN A 7 -5.04 -1.94 -26.03
CA GLN A 7 -5.45 -0.55 -25.85
C GLN A 7 -6.98 -0.46 -25.67
N PHE A 8 -7.42 0.06 -24.53
CA PHE A 8 -8.84 0.29 -24.25
C PHE A 8 -9.25 1.70 -24.67
N LYS A 9 -10.32 1.82 -25.46
CA LYS A 9 -10.94 3.11 -25.82
C LYS A 9 -12.08 3.42 -24.86
N LEU A 10 -11.75 3.98 -23.70
CA LEU A 10 -12.73 4.35 -22.67
C LEU A 10 -13.37 5.71 -22.99
N ARG A 11 -14.68 5.83 -22.75
CA ARG A 11 -15.36 7.13 -22.69
C ARG A 11 -15.34 7.59 -21.24
N ILE A 12 -14.64 8.69 -20.98
CA ILE A 12 -14.44 9.22 -19.64
C ILE A 12 -15.14 10.58 -19.55
N PRO A 13 -15.92 10.85 -18.49
CA PRO A 13 -16.46 12.18 -18.22
C PRO A 13 -15.35 13.25 -18.18
N PRO A 14 -15.61 14.48 -18.65
CA PRO A 14 -14.59 15.50 -18.79
C PRO A 14 -13.96 15.92 -17.44
N ASP A 15 -14.77 16.00 -16.40
CA ASP A 15 -14.35 16.27 -15.03
C ASP A 15 -13.40 15.20 -14.49
N LEU A 16 -13.73 13.92 -14.71
CA LEU A 16 -12.89 12.80 -14.29
C LEU A 16 -11.56 12.78 -15.06
N LYS A 17 -11.58 13.13 -16.36
CA LYS A 17 -10.34 13.24 -17.16
C LYS A 17 -9.38 14.27 -16.57
N THR A 18 -9.89 15.45 -16.22
CA THR A 18 -9.07 16.52 -15.61
C THR A 18 -8.47 16.07 -14.27
N GLN A 19 -9.24 15.38 -13.43
CA GLN A 19 -8.72 14.85 -12.16
C GLN A 19 -7.58 13.85 -12.37
N ILE A 20 -7.71 12.95 -13.35
CA ILE A 20 -6.65 11.97 -13.66
C ILE A 20 -5.40 12.68 -14.21
N GLU A 21 -5.55 13.70 -15.05
CA GLU A 21 -4.43 14.48 -15.58
C GLU A 21 -3.65 15.20 -14.47
N SER A 22 -4.35 15.83 -13.53
CA SER A 22 -3.73 16.45 -12.35
C SER A 22 -3.00 15.42 -11.48
N SER A 23 -3.65 14.30 -11.13
CA SER A 23 -3.04 13.23 -10.35
C SER A 23 -1.80 12.64 -11.03
N ALA A 24 -1.85 12.47 -12.36
CA ALA A 24 -0.72 11.95 -13.12
C ALA A 24 0.47 12.92 -13.11
N LEU A 25 0.22 14.23 -13.25
CA LEU A 25 1.24 15.27 -13.19
C LEU A 25 1.90 15.31 -11.80
N GLU A 26 1.10 15.33 -10.73
CA GLU A 26 1.57 15.34 -9.34
C GLU A 26 2.44 14.12 -9.02
N ASN A 27 2.08 12.95 -9.56
CA ASN A 27 2.82 11.70 -9.37
C ASN A 27 3.98 11.50 -10.36
N GLY A 28 4.21 12.43 -11.30
CA GLY A 28 5.26 12.31 -12.32
C GLY A 28 5.08 11.13 -13.27
N ARG A 29 3.82 10.73 -13.52
CA ARG A 29 3.46 9.56 -14.34
C ARG A 29 2.73 9.99 -15.61
N SER A 30 2.76 9.12 -16.63
CA SER A 30 1.81 9.26 -17.74
C SER A 30 0.38 8.99 -17.26
N MET A 31 -0.61 9.63 -17.89
CA MET A 31 -2.03 9.41 -17.56
C MET A 31 -2.41 7.92 -17.60
N ASN A 32 -1.88 7.16 -18.55
CA ASN A 32 -2.14 5.71 -18.64
C ASN A 32 -1.49 4.93 -17.48
N ALA A 33 -0.29 5.32 -17.05
CA ALA A 33 0.38 4.69 -15.91
C ALA A 33 -0.36 4.99 -14.60
N GLU A 34 -0.87 6.22 -14.44
CA GLU A 34 -1.67 6.60 -13.28
C GLU A 34 -2.99 5.82 -13.21
N ILE A 35 -3.72 5.71 -14.33
CA ILE A 35 -4.95 4.90 -14.39
C ILE A 35 -4.66 3.44 -13.99
N VAL A 36 -3.59 2.85 -14.51
CA VAL A 36 -3.21 1.48 -14.18
C VAL A 36 -2.87 1.34 -12.69
N GLU A 37 -2.10 2.29 -12.12
CA GLU A 37 -1.73 2.25 -10.70
C GLU A 37 -2.95 2.36 -9.79
N GLN A 38 -3.84 3.31 -10.08
CA GLN A 38 -5.07 3.50 -9.30
C GLN A 38 -5.98 2.27 -9.37
N LEU A 39 -6.17 1.69 -10.56
CA LEU A 39 -6.93 0.45 -10.71
C LEU A 39 -6.27 -0.71 -9.96
N ARG A 40 -4.93 -0.84 -10.03
CA ARG A 40 -4.19 -1.86 -9.27
C ARG A 40 -4.36 -1.68 -7.76
N ALA A 41 -4.34 -0.45 -7.25
CA ALA A 41 -4.57 -0.19 -5.84
C ALA A 41 -5.97 -0.66 -5.40
N ILE A 42 -7.00 -0.32 -6.20
CA ILE A 42 -8.39 -0.75 -5.95
C ILE A 42 -8.49 -2.29 -5.95
N TYR A 43 -7.92 -2.95 -6.95
CA TYR A 43 -8.01 -4.41 -7.07
C TYR A 43 -7.11 -5.16 -6.08
N ARG A 44 -5.95 -4.61 -5.69
CA ARG A 44 -5.09 -5.21 -4.66
C ARG A 44 -5.79 -5.25 -3.31
N VAL A 45 -6.50 -4.19 -2.95
CA VAL A 45 -7.34 -4.18 -1.74
C VAL A 45 -8.46 -5.21 -1.87
N GLN A 46 -9.10 -5.33 -3.03
CA GLN A 46 -10.09 -6.38 -3.25
C GLN A 46 -9.50 -7.79 -3.18
N THR A 47 -8.27 -8.04 -3.64
CA THR A 47 -7.60 -9.34 -3.52
C THR A 47 -7.29 -9.67 -2.06
N VAL A 48 -6.80 -8.71 -1.26
CA VAL A 48 -6.62 -8.95 0.18
C VAL A 48 -7.95 -9.26 0.88
N LEU A 49 -9.06 -8.68 0.41
CA LEU A 49 -10.41 -8.93 0.95
C LEU A 49 -11.11 -10.16 0.33
N LYS A 50 -10.72 -10.58 -0.89
CA LYS A 50 -11.31 -11.71 -1.64
C LYS A 50 -10.49 -12.99 -1.52
N ASN A 51 -9.21 -12.93 -1.12
CA ASN A 51 -8.40 -14.09 -0.75
C ASN A 51 -8.92 -14.81 0.51
N SER A 52 -10.11 -14.47 0.98
CA SER A 52 -10.93 -15.37 1.79
C SER A 52 -11.51 -16.54 0.99
N HIS A 53 -11.55 -16.50 -0.35
CA HIS A 53 -12.06 -17.59 -1.20
C HIS A 53 -11.33 -17.60 -2.57
N ASP A 54 -10.66 -18.71 -2.87
CA ASP A 54 -10.00 -19.10 -4.14
C ASP A 54 -8.56 -18.58 -4.40
N ASP A 55 -7.60 -19.20 -3.71
CA ASP A 55 -6.41 -19.76 -4.37
C ASP A 55 -6.29 -21.22 -3.89
N GLU A 56 -5.68 -22.10 -4.68
CA GLU A 56 -5.52 -23.53 -4.41
C GLU A 56 -4.43 -23.78 -3.34
N LEU A 57 -4.60 -23.12 -2.20
CA LEU A 57 -3.92 -23.27 -0.92
C LEU A 57 -5.04 -23.52 0.08
N GLU A 58 -4.94 -24.55 0.93
CA GLU A 58 -5.96 -24.74 1.97
C GLU A 58 -6.18 -23.40 2.69
N PRO A 59 -7.41 -22.85 2.67
CA PRO A 59 -7.67 -21.55 3.25
C PRO A 59 -7.28 -21.63 4.71
N LEU A 60 -6.31 -20.80 5.11
CA LEU A 60 -6.00 -20.61 6.53
C LEU A 60 -7.34 -20.38 7.23
N SER A 61 -7.61 -21.14 8.29
CA SER A 61 -8.80 -20.92 9.09
C SER A 61 -8.91 -19.43 9.40
N PRO A 62 -10.12 -18.84 9.43
CA PRO A 62 -10.30 -17.46 9.86
C PRO A 62 -9.50 -17.12 11.13
N GLU A 63 -9.35 -18.08 12.05
CA GLU A 63 -8.51 -17.94 13.25
C GLU A 63 -7.02 -17.79 12.95
N ASP A 64 -6.47 -18.56 12.01
CA ASP A 64 -5.06 -18.51 11.63
C ASP A 64 -4.73 -17.25 10.83
N ALA A 65 -5.65 -16.80 9.98
CA ALA A 65 -5.54 -15.53 9.28
C ALA A 65 -5.51 -14.35 10.26
N ILE A 66 -6.40 -14.36 11.27
CA ILE A 66 -6.43 -13.35 12.34
C ILE A 66 -5.15 -13.41 13.19
N ARG A 67 -4.66 -14.62 13.53
CA ARG A 67 -3.39 -14.79 14.26
C ARG A 67 -2.19 -14.26 13.47
N ALA A 68 -2.14 -14.52 12.18
CA ALA A 68 -1.07 -14.03 11.30
C ALA A 68 -1.10 -12.49 11.21
N GLN A 69 -2.27 -11.89 11.00
CA GLN A 69 -2.45 -10.42 11.03
C GLN A 69 -2.07 -9.82 12.38
N LEU A 70 -2.49 -10.43 13.48
CA LEU A 70 -2.14 -9.99 14.83
C LEU A 70 -0.64 -10.10 15.09
N GLY A 71 0.02 -11.14 14.59
CA GLY A 71 1.47 -11.31 14.65
C GLY A 71 2.22 -10.21 13.90
N ALA A 72 1.80 -9.91 12.66
CA ALA A 72 2.39 -8.82 11.87
C ALA A 72 2.20 -7.45 12.55
N LEU A 73 1.00 -7.18 13.08
CA LEU A 73 0.71 -5.93 13.80
C LEU A 73 1.59 -5.78 15.05
N LYS A 74 1.76 -6.85 15.82
CA LYS A 74 2.67 -6.88 16.99
C LYS A 74 4.11 -6.59 16.62
N MET A 75 4.62 -7.16 15.51
CA MET A 75 5.97 -6.87 15.04
C MET A 75 6.16 -5.39 14.69
N HIS A 76 5.17 -4.79 14.03
CA HIS A 76 5.23 -3.36 13.71
C HIS A 76 5.20 -2.48 14.96
N THR A 77 4.38 -2.82 15.96
CA THR A 77 4.39 -2.13 17.25
C THR A 77 5.75 -2.20 17.93
N SER A 78 6.39 -3.38 17.96
CA SER A 78 7.73 -3.52 18.54
C SER A 78 8.79 -2.69 17.81
N GLN A 79 8.71 -2.57 16.48
CA GLN A 79 9.62 -1.70 15.72
C GLN A 79 9.43 -0.22 16.08
N ILE A 80 8.19 0.22 16.31
CA ILE A 80 7.89 1.59 16.74
C ILE A 80 8.46 1.86 18.13
N ASP A 81 8.36 0.91 19.06
CA ASP A 81 8.89 1.07 20.42
C ASP A 81 10.43 1.18 20.42
N LEU A 82 11.12 0.41 19.57
CA LEU A 82 12.57 0.52 19.41
C LEU A 82 12.97 1.89 18.84
N ILE A 83 12.27 2.38 17.82
CA ILE A 83 12.52 3.71 17.26
C ILE A 83 12.28 4.79 18.32
N ARG A 84 11.23 4.66 19.14
CA ARG A 84 10.96 5.59 20.24
C ARG A 84 12.10 5.60 21.26
N GLN A 85 12.59 4.44 21.68
CA GLN A 85 13.70 4.32 22.61
C GLN A 85 14.98 4.96 22.05
N ASP A 86 15.27 4.73 20.77
CA ASP A 86 16.43 5.35 20.11
C ASP A 86 16.29 6.87 20.09
N ILE A 87 15.11 7.40 19.73
CA ILE A 87 14.83 8.84 19.76
C ILE A 87 15.02 9.39 21.18
N GLU A 88 14.43 8.77 22.20
CA GLU A 88 14.58 9.20 23.60
C GLU A 88 16.06 9.26 24.01
N ARG A 89 16.85 8.27 23.60
CA ARG A 89 18.30 8.24 23.86
C ARG A 89 19.07 9.37 23.18
N TYR A 90 18.63 9.82 21.99
CA TYR A 90 19.21 10.99 21.31
C TYR A 90 18.82 12.33 21.96
N PHE A 91 17.71 12.35 22.72
CA PHE A 91 17.17 13.55 23.35
C PHE A 91 17.40 13.61 24.87
N GLU A 92 18.12 12.66 25.49
CA GLU A 92 18.69 12.83 26.82
C GLU A 92 19.95 13.71 26.72
N PRO A 93 19.90 15.01 27.08
CA PRO A 93 21.12 15.80 27.17
C PRO A 93 21.97 15.22 28.29
N GLU A 94 23.28 15.07 28.04
CA GLU A 94 24.29 14.77 29.06
C GLU A 94 24.05 15.67 30.28
N LYS A 95 23.42 15.10 31.33
CA LYS A 95 23.51 15.66 32.67
C LYS A 95 24.88 15.25 33.19
N SER A 96 25.65 16.23 33.67
CA SER A 96 27.04 16.19 34.18
C SER A 96 28.08 16.07 33.06
N GLU A 97 28.99 17.02 32.85
CA GLU A 97 29.92 17.59 33.84
C GLU A 97 30.02 19.13 33.81
N GLN A 98 29.65 19.78 34.93
CA GLN A 98 30.23 21.04 35.41
C GLN A 98 30.64 20.83 36.86
#